data_AF-A0A2V5S9H8-F1
#
_entry.id   AF-A0A2V5S9H8-F1
#
_cell.length_a   1.000
_cell.length_b   1.000
_cell.length_c   1.000
_cell.angle_alpha   90.00
_cell.angle_beta   90.00
_cell.angle_gamma   90.00
#
_symmetry.space_group_name_H-M   'P 1'
#
loop_
_entity.id
_entity.type
_entity.pdbx_description
1 polymer ?
#
loop_
_entity_poly.entity_id
_entity_poly.type
_entity_poly.pdbx_seq_one_letter_code
_entity_poly.pdbx_strand_id
1 'polypeptide(L)'
;MISPQKWRERLMDFLFPPENDRWLSVLRIGLGLQTAVYALFLRSDWHYLFASSGKGLIGREVGEAITSFDSPLIPNLGWLIALGRAVNMSEETVLSVAWACLLCAACFLLLGLFCRPAAIVAWFLHLCAAESGGLLAYGADNFMTTALFYLMLSPLPDRYSFDQWVVKTKPKHPQLLGFWRRVLQVHLCFVYFIGGLAKCLGNGWWNGANLWRSLIRPPFSLVAPDILVRFKYALPVLGISICLLEVGYPVFIWIKKTRRIWLVCILAMHAAIGLLMGLYLFALIMIVMNLAAFGTNGRNRKPRLAISA
;
A
#
# COMPACT_ATOMS: atom_id res chain seq x y z
N MET A 1 -3.40 30.65 26.28
CA MET A 1 -2.69 29.36 26.44
C MET A 1 -3.70 28.26 26.67
N ILE A 2 -3.70 27.19 25.86
CA ILE A 2 -4.58 26.03 26.06
C ILE A 2 -4.04 25.21 27.24
N SER A 3 -4.88 24.81 28.19
CA SER A 3 -4.44 24.00 29.33
C SER A 3 -3.93 22.63 28.85
N PRO A 4 -2.95 22.00 29.53
CA PRO A 4 -2.42 20.69 29.17
C PRO A 4 -3.50 19.60 29.04
N GLN A 5 -4.55 19.67 29.85
CA GLN A 5 -5.70 18.76 29.79
C GLN A 5 -6.49 18.92 28.49
N LYS A 6 -6.82 20.16 28.09
CA LYS A 6 -7.52 20.42 26.82
C LYS A 6 -6.69 20.01 25.59
N TRP A 7 -5.37 20.11 25.67
CA TRP A 7 -4.46 19.60 24.64
C TRP A 7 -4.53 18.07 24.54
N ARG A 8 -4.50 17.36 25.67
CA ARG A 8 -4.61 15.90 25.74
C ARG A 8 -5.95 15.41 25.17
N GLU A 9 -7.05 16.05 25.54
CA GLU A 9 -8.39 15.72 25.01
C GLU A 9 -8.45 15.87 23.48
N ARG A 10 -7.98 17.02 22.96
CA ARG A 10 -7.93 17.25 21.50
C ARG A 10 -7.07 16.22 20.76
N LEU A 11 -5.96 15.82 21.37
CA LEU A 11 -5.08 14.79 20.81
C LEU A 11 -5.78 13.44 20.78
N MET A 12 -6.46 13.05 21.86
CA MET A 12 -7.22 11.80 21.92
C MET A 12 -8.37 11.79 20.92
N ASP A 13 -9.12 12.89 20.78
CA ASP A 13 -10.19 13.02 19.80
C ASP A 13 -9.67 12.92 18.35
N PHE A 14 -8.46 13.45 18.09
CA PHE A 14 -7.82 13.36 16.79
C PHE A 14 -7.29 11.95 16.49
N LEU A 15 -6.70 11.28 17.48
CA LEU A 15 -6.12 9.95 17.34
C LEU A 15 -7.17 8.85 17.34
N PHE A 16 -8.24 8.98 18.13
CA PHE A 16 -9.27 7.95 18.34
C PHE A 16 -10.68 8.45 17.97
N PRO A 17 -10.90 9.02 16.77
CA PRO A 17 -12.23 9.46 16.38
C PRO A 17 -13.16 8.25 16.23
N PRO A 18 -14.42 8.31 16.68
CA PRO A 18 -15.37 7.25 16.39
C PRO A 18 -15.63 7.18 14.87
N GLU A 19 -15.30 6.06 14.27
CA GLU A 19 -15.38 5.87 12.81
C GLU A 19 -16.19 4.63 12.44
N ASN A 20 -16.68 4.62 11.20
CA ASN A 20 -17.27 3.42 10.61
C ASN A 20 -16.17 2.53 10.00
N ASP A 21 -16.52 1.30 9.69
CA ASP A 21 -15.65 0.27 9.11
C ASP A 21 -15.59 0.31 7.57
N ARG A 22 -16.19 1.30 6.89
CA ARG A 22 -16.17 1.37 5.42
C ARG A 22 -14.76 1.51 4.86
N TRP A 23 -13.91 2.30 5.53
CA TRP A 23 -12.50 2.44 5.15
C TRP A 23 -11.77 1.10 5.26
N LEU A 24 -12.10 0.30 6.27
CA LEU A 24 -11.49 -1.00 6.51
C LEU A 24 -11.92 -1.99 5.43
N SER A 25 -13.18 -1.96 4.99
CA SER A 25 -13.64 -2.76 3.85
C SER A 25 -12.89 -2.40 2.56
N VAL A 26 -12.72 -1.11 2.27
CA VAL A 26 -11.96 -0.65 1.10
C VAL A 26 -10.50 -1.10 1.19
N LEU A 27 -9.89 -1.01 2.38
CA LEU A 27 -8.53 -1.46 2.60
C LEU A 27 -8.41 -2.98 2.43
N ARG A 28 -9.29 -3.77 3.04
CA ARG A 28 -9.27 -5.24 2.95
C ARG A 28 -9.43 -5.70 1.50
N ILE A 29 -10.47 -5.24 0.80
CA ILE A 29 -10.75 -5.65 -0.58
C ILE A 29 -9.62 -5.18 -1.50
N GLY A 30 -9.17 -3.93 -1.33
CA GLY A 30 -8.08 -3.39 -2.13
C GLY A 30 -6.75 -4.12 -1.91
N LEU A 31 -6.42 -4.49 -0.67
CA LEU A 31 -5.21 -5.27 -0.38
C LEU A 31 -5.35 -6.72 -0.82
N GLY A 32 -6.53 -7.33 -0.70
CA GLY A 32 -6.79 -8.65 -1.29
C GLY A 32 -6.57 -8.64 -2.80
N LEU A 33 -7.06 -7.60 -3.50
CA LEU A 33 -6.82 -7.42 -4.94
C LEU A 33 -5.34 -7.19 -5.24
N GLN A 34 -4.68 -6.29 -4.51
CA GLN A 34 -3.25 -6.01 -4.65
C GLN A 34 -2.41 -7.30 -4.51
N THR A 35 -2.64 -8.07 -3.45
CA THR A 35 -1.91 -9.31 -3.19
C THR A 35 -2.20 -10.38 -4.24
N ALA A 36 -3.44 -10.48 -4.73
CA ALA A 36 -3.78 -11.41 -5.80
C ALA A 36 -3.08 -11.03 -7.11
N VAL A 37 -3.10 -9.75 -7.49
CA VAL A 37 -2.40 -9.26 -8.68
C VAL A 37 -0.89 -9.46 -8.56
N TYR A 38 -0.31 -9.16 -7.39
CA TYR A 38 1.11 -9.42 -7.09
C TYR A 38 1.47 -10.90 -7.30
N ALA A 39 0.72 -11.81 -6.67
CA ALA A 39 0.96 -13.25 -6.79
C ALA A 39 0.79 -13.73 -8.25
N LEU A 40 -0.22 -13.25 -8.97
CA LEU A 40 -0.44 -13.63 -10.37
C LEU A 40 0.64 -13.08 -11.31
N PHE A 41 1.11 -11.86 -11.10
CA PHE A 41 2.18 -11.24 -11.89
C PHE A 41 3.50 -12.01 -11.74
N LEU A 42 3.81 -12.46 -10.52
CA LEU A 42 5.02 -13.21 -10.27
C LEU A 42 4.88 -14.70 -10.59
N ARG A 43 3.72 -15.21 -11.01
CA ARG A 43 3.49 -16.65 -11.20
C ARG A 43 4.52 -17.30 -12.14
N SER A 44 4.83 -16.67 -13.27
CA SER A 44 5.79 -17.18 -14.26
C SER A 44 7.21 -17.18 -13.72
N ASP A 45 7.55 -16.14 -12.95
CA ASP A 45 8.92 -15.83 -12.56
C ASP A 45 9.22 -16.22 -11.11
N TRP A 46 8.24 -16.69 -10.34
CA TRP A 46 8.38 -16.96 -8.91
C TRP A 46 9.56 -17.88 -8.60
N HIS A 47 9.64 -19.01 -9.32
CA HIS A 47 10.74 -19.96 -9.17
C HIS A 47 12.05 -19.41 -9.72
N TYR A 48 11.99 -18.63 -10.80
CA TYR A 48 13.17 -17.99 -11.39
C TYR A 48 13.80 -16.97 -10.42
N LEU A 49 12.97 -16.23 -9.70
CA LEU A 49 13.36 -15.18 -8.76
C LEU A 49 13.83 -15.75 -7.42
N PHE A 50 13.18 -16.81 -6.92
CA PHE A 50 13.36 -17.24 -5.53
C PHE A 50 14.09 -18.58 -5.32
N ALA A 51 14.37 -19.35 -6.38
CA ALA A 51 15.18 -20.56 -6.24
C ALA A 51 16.66 -20.25 -5.97
N SER A 52 17.32 -21.14 -5.20
CA SER A 52 18.77 -21.12 -5.00
C SER A 52 19.53 -21.30 -6.32
N SER A 53 20.72 -20.69 -6.37
CA SER A 53 21.59 -20.47 -7.55
C SER A 53 21.46 -21.50 -8.68
N GLY A 54 21.19 -21.03 -9.91
CA GLY A 54 21.26 -21.85 -11.13
C GLY A 54 20.22 -21.54 -12.22
N LYS A 55 19.11 -20.87 -11.88
CA LYS A 55 18.07 -20.48 -12.86
C LYS A 55 17.94 -18.98 -13.09
N GLY A 56 18.18 -18.14 -12.07
CA GLY A 56 18.05 -16.67 -12.13
C GLY A 56 19.38 -15.91 -12.23
N LEU A 57 19.35 -14.69 -12.78
CA LEU A 57 20.52 -13.78 -12.87
C LEU A 57 20.99 -13.27 -11.49
N ILE A 58 20.07 -13.11 -10.54
CA ILE A 58 20.33 -12.74 -9.14
C ILE A 58 19.48 -13.69 -8.30
N GLY A 59 20.10 -14.67 -7.66
CA GLY A 59 19.40 -15.61 -6.79
C GLY A 59 18.98 -14.97 -5.47
N ARG A 60 17.93 -15.52 -4.85
CA ARG A 60 17.44 -15.19 -3.50
C ARG A 60 18.55 -15.08 -2.45
N GLU A 61 19.58 -15.91 -2.54
CA GLU A 61 20.72 -15.95 -1.60
C GLU A 61 21.42 -14.61 -1.46
N VAL A 62 21.49 -13.81 -2.54
CA VAL A 62 22.11 -12.48 -2.49
C VAL A 62 21.21 -11.51 -1.72
N GLY A 63 19.90 -11.51 -1.99
CA GLY A 63 18.94 -10.67 -1.27
C GLY A 63 18.92 -11.00 0.21
N GLU A 64 18.83 -12.29 0.54
CA GLU A 64 18.83 -12.75 1.93
C GLU A 64 20.17 -12.52 2.64
N ALA A 65 21.29 -12.63 1.94
CA ALA A 65 22.58 -12.29 2.53
C ALA A 65 22.60 -10.81 2.94
N ILE A 66 22.14 -9.90 2.08
CA ILE A 66 22.04 -8.46 2.39
C ILE A 66 21.12 -8.25 3.61
N THR A 67 19.92 -8.83 3.62
CA THR A 67 18.99 -8.70 4.75
C THR A 67 19.57 -9.29 6.03
N SER A 68 20.32 -10.40 5.95
CA SER A 68 20.94 -11.04 7.11
C SER A 68 22.07 -10.21 7.73
N PHE A 69 22.73 -9.35 6.95
CA PHE A 69 23.70 -8.38 7.48
C PHE A 69 23.02 -7.33 8.37
N ASP A 70 21.80 -6.91 8.03
CA ASP A 70 21.05 -5.97 8.83
C ASP A 70 20.52 -6.63 10.12
N SER A 71 19.85 -7.78 9.98
CA SER A 71 19.46 -8.58 11.13
C SER A 71 19.06 -10.01 10.72
N PRO A 72 19.55 -11.05 11.43
CA PRO A 72 19.16 -12.43 11.17
C PRO A 72 17.71 -12.71 11.55
N LEU A 73 17.01 -11.80 12.24
CA LEU A 73 15.63 -11.97 12.72
C LEU A 73 14.57 -11.54 11.69
N ILE A 74 14.98 -11.02 10.53
CA ILE A 74 14.05 -10.58 9.48
C ILE A 74 13.51 -11.82 8.74
N PRO A 75 12.19 -12.04 8.70
CA PRO A 75 11.60 -13.16 8.00
C PRO A 75 11.91 -13.12 6.50
N ASN A 76 12.33 -14.27 5.96
CA ASN A 76 12.61 -14.45 4.53
C ASN A 76 12.14 -15.83 4.06
N LEU A 77 12.10 -16.06 2.75
CA LEU A 77 11.72 -17.36 2.18
C LEU A 77 12.72 -18.47 2.56
N GLY A 78 13.99 -18.13 2.81
CA GLY A 78 15.00 -19.05 3.34
C GLY A 78 14.56 -19.74 4.64
N TRP A 79 13.86 -19.05 5.54
CA TRP A 79 13.28 -19.65 6.75
C TRP A 79 12.25 -20.73 6.42
N LEU A 80 11.38 -20.47 5.44
CA LEU A 80 10.38 -21.44 4.99
C LEU A 80 11.03 -22.64 4.32
N ILE A 81 12.08 -22.41 3.54
CA ILE A 81 12.84 -23.47 2.87
C ILE A 81 13.58 -24.33 3.90
N ALA A 82 14.19 -23.73 4.91
CA ALA A 82 14.84 -24.45 6.01
C ALA A 82 13.83 -25.33 6.77
N LEU A 83 12.64 -24.79 7.07
CA LEU A 83 11.54 -25.55 7.68
C LEU A 83 11.08 -26.72 6.77
N GLY A 84 10.91 -26.46 5.47
CA GLY A 84 10.51 -27.48 4.51
C GLY A 84 11.54 -28.61 4.37
N ARG A 85 12.84 -28.27 4.37
CA ARG A 85 13.93 -29.26 4.38
C ARG A 85 13.88 -30.17 5.61
N ALA A 86 13.52 -29.64 6.79
CA ALA A 86 13.35 -30.44 7.99
C ALA A 86 12.23 -31.49 7.88
N VAL A 87 11.26 -31.27 6.99
CA VAL A 87 10.17 -32.21 6.65
C VAL A 87 10.40 -32.88 5.29
N ASN A 88 11.65 -32.86 4.79
CA ASN A 88 12.08 -33.51 3.54
C ASN A 88 11.38 -32.99 2.27
N MET A 89 10.94 -31.72 2.26
CA MET A 89 10.38 -31.06 1.08
C MET A 89 11.48 -30.44 0.22
N SER A 90 11.33 -30.52 -1.10
CA SER A 90 12.21 -29.80 -2.03
C SER A 90 11.95 -28.29 -1.99
N GLU A 91 12.97 -27.48 -2.27
CA GLU A 91 12.87 -26.02 -2.33
C GLU A 91 11.77 -25.55 -3.30
N GLU A 92 11.70 -26.18 -4.48
CA GLU A 92 10.66 -25.90 -5.49
C GLU A 92 9.25 -26.15 -4.93
N THR A 93 9.07 -27.17 -4.10
CA THR A 93 7.76 -27.46 -3.48
C THR A 93 7.42 -26.38 -2.46
N VAL A 94 8.38 -25.98 -1.62
CA VAL A 94 8.18 -24.91 -0.62
C VAL A 94 7.82 -23.59 -1.28
N LEU A 95 8.52 -23.21 -2.35
CA LEU A 95 8.24 -22.00 -3.12
C LEU A 95 6.84 -22.04 -3.76
N SER A 96 6.47 -23.18 -4.35
CA SER A 96 5.12 -23.38 -4.92
C SER A 96 4.03 -23.25 -3.86
N VAL A 97 4.24 -23.86 -2.68
CA VAL A 97 3.30 -23.80 -1.56
C VAL A 97 3.21 -22.38 -1.01
N ALA A 98 4.32 -21.67 -0.84
CA ALA A 98 4.32 -20.29 -0.37
C ALA A 98 3.54 -19.37 -1.33
N TRP A 99 3.75 -19.50 -2.64
CA TRP A 99 2.99 -18.77 -3.65
C TRP A 99 1.49 -19.10 -3.60
N ALA A 100 1.14 -20.38 -3.52
CA ALA A 100 -0.25 -20.82 -3.45
C ALA A 100 -0.94 -20.31 -2.17
N CYS A 101 -0.25 -20.36 -1.03
CA CYS A 101 -0.74 -19.81 0.23
C CYS A 101 -0.94 -18.29 0.17
N LEU A 102 -0.04 -17.56 -0.50
CA LEU A 102 -0.17 -16.11 -0.69
C LEU A 102 -1.40 -15.78 -1.54
N LEU A 103 -1.61 -16.50 -2.64
CA LEU A 103 -2.78 -16.32 -3.50
C LEU A 103 -4.09 -16.70 -2.76
N CYS A 104 -4.09 -17.80 -2.02
CA CYS A 104 -5.23 -18.21 -1.20
C CYS A 104 -5.57 -17.18 -0.12
N ALA A 105 -4.57 -16.63 0.58
CA ALA A 105 -4.75 -15.57 1.55
C ALA A 105 -5.33 -14.31 0.91
N ALA A 106 -4.89 -13.96 -0.31
CA ALA A 106 -5.45 -12.86 -1.09
C ALA A 106 -6.94 -13.08 -1.43
N CYS A 107 -7.31 -14.28 -1.87
CA CYS A 107 -8.70 -14.65 -2.15
C CYS A 107 -9.57 -14.60 -0.87
N PHE A 108 -9.05 -15.09 0.26
CA PHE A 108 -9.73 -15.01 1.54
C PHE A 108 -9.92 -13.56 2.01
N LEU A 109 -8.92 -12.69 1.79
CA LEU A 109 -9.07 -11.26 2.03
C LEU A 109 -10.11 -10.63 1.12
N LEU A 110 -10.20 -10.99 -0.17
CA LEU A 110 -11.23 -10.47 -1.09
C LEU A 110 -12.65 -10.88 -0.67
N LEU A 111 -12.84 -12.16 -0.36
CA LEU A 111 -14.13 -12.71 0.05
C LEU A 111 -14.51 -12.32 1.49
N GLY A 112 -13.50 -11.99 2.31
CA GLY A 112 -13.68 -11.69 3.72
C GLY A 112 -13.93 -12.95 4.56
N LEU A 113 -13.18 -14.00 4.26
CA LEU A 113 -13.14 -15.28 4.98
C LEU A 113 -11.89 -15.33 5.85
N PHE A 114 -12.02 -15.77 7.10
CA PHE A 114 -10.91 -15.87 8.06
C PHE A 114 -10.02 -14.61 8.05
N CYS A 115 -10.64 -13.43 8.10
CA CYS A 115 -9.99 -12.16 7.71
C CYS A 115 -8.67 -11.89 8.46
N ARG A 116 -8.61 -12.21 9.76
CA ARG A 116 -7.39 -12.00 10.58
C ARG A 116 -6.28 -12.98 10.22
N PRO A 117 -6.49 -14.32 10.27
CA PRO A 117 -5.50 -15.27 9.76
C PRO A 117 -5.04 -14.96 8.33
N ALA A 118 -5.98 -14.64 7.42
CA ALA A 118 -5.65 -14.31 6.05
C ALA A 118 -4.76 -13.06 5.94
N ALA A 119 -5.04 -12.01 6.72
CA ALA A 119 -4.19 -10.80 6.76
C ALA A 119 -2.79 -11.10 7.31
N ILE A 120 -2.68 -11.92 8.37
CA ILE A 120 -1.38 -12.30 8.96
C ILE A 120 -0.57 -13.13 7.96
N VAL A 121 -1.18 -14.14 7.32
CA VAL A 121 -0.52 -14.99 6.33
C VAL A 121 -0.10 -14.18 5.11
N ALA A 122 -0.97 -13.30 4.59
CA ALA A 122 -0.66 -12.43 3.47
C ALA A 122 0.50 -11.48 3.79
N TRP A 123 0.48 -10.86 4.98
CA TRP A 123 1.58 -9.99 5.43
C TRP A 123 2.89 -10.76 5.55
N PHE A 124 2.89 -11.89 6.23
CA PHE A 124 4.10 -12.67 6.51
C PHE A 124 4.72 -13.22 5.22
N LEU A 125 3.93 -13.85 4.35
CA LEU A 125 4.44 -14.40 3.10
C LEU A 125 4.90 -13.31 2.14
N HIS A 126 4.20 -12.17 2.09
CA HIS A 126 4.65 -11.03 1.30
C HIS A 126 5.95 -10.44 1.84
N LEU A 127 6.09 -10.26 3.16
CA LEU A 127 7.32 -9.80 3.79
C LEU A 127 8.48 -10.72 3.44
N CYS A 128 8.31 -12.04 3.61
CA CYS A 128 9.34 -13.01 3.23
C CYS A 128 9.74 -12.88 1.76
N ALA A 129 8.77 -12.72 0.85
CA ALA A 129 9.04 -12.57 -0.57
C ALA A 129 9.73 -11.25 -0.92
N ALA A 130 9.32 -10.14 -0.29
CA ALA A 130 9.91 -8.82 -0.51
C ALA A 130 11.37 -8.77 -0.05
N GLU A 131 11.65 -9.29 1.16
CA GLU A 131 13.01 -9.33 1.72
C GLU A 131 13.91 -10.30 0.94
N SER A 132 13.39 -11.49 0.58
CA SER A 132 14.11 -12.43 -0.28
C SER A 132 14.33 -11.91 -1.71
N GLY A 133 13.47 -11.00 -2.18
CA GLY A 133 13.57 -10.36 -3.49
C GLY A 133 14.65 -9.29 -3.54
N GLY A 134 15.07 -8.76 -2.38
CA GLY A 134 16.20 -7.86 -2.20
C GLY A 134 16.28 -6.76 -3.26
N LEU A 135 17.24 -6.89 -4.18
CA LEU A 135 17.53 -5.93 -5.25
C LEU A 135 16.40 -5.71 -6.26
N LEU A 136 15.41 -6.61 -6.30
CA LEU A 136 14.24 -6.50 -7.17
C LEU A 136 13.04 -5.87 -6.48
N ALA A 137 13.04 -5.82 -5.14
CA ALA A 137 12.01 -5.14 -4.38
C ALA A 137 12.11 -3.62 -4.63
N TYR A 138 10.95 -2.98 -4.72
CA TYR A 138 10.86 -1.54 -4.95
C TYR A 138 9.75 -0.93 -4.11
N GLY A 139 9.41 0.33 -4.38
CA GLY A 139 8.44 1.08 -3.57
C GLY A 139 7.11 0.36 -3.35
N ALA A 140 6.62 -0.44 -4.31
CA ALA A 140 5.35 -1.15 -4.16
C ALA A 140 5.38 -2.16 -3.01
N ASP A 141 6.47 -2.92 -2.86
CA ASP A 141 6.62 -3.96 -1.84
C ASP A 141 6.61 -3.32 -0.44
N ASN A 142 7.31 -2.21 -0.26
CA ASN A 142 7.34 -1.47 1.00
C ASN A 142 5.93 -0.97 1.42
N PHE A 143 5.17 -0.39 0.49
CA PHE A 143 3.81 0.06 0.76
C PHE A 143 2.84 -1.10 1.00
N MET A 144 3.01 -2.20 0.28
CA MET A 144 2.17 -3.38 0.43
C MET A 144 2.41 -4.07 1.77
N THR A 145 3.67 -4.28 2.17
CA THR A 145 4.03 -4.81 3.51
C THR A 145 3.48 -3.90 4.61
N THR A 146 3.64 -2.58 4.49
CA THR A 146 3.15 -1.64 5.49
C THR A 146 1.62 -1.63 5.58
N ALA A 147 0.92 -1.68 4.44
CA ALA A 147 -0.53 -1.67 4.42
C ALA A 147 -1.14 -2.99 4.94
N LEU A 148 -0.54 -4.13 4.59
CA LEU A 148 -0.91 -5.44 5.14
C LEU A 148 -0.65 -5.51 6.66
N PHE A 149 0.43 -4.89 7.14
CA PHE A 149 0.70 -4.75 8.57
C PHE A 149 -0.40 -3.94 9.29
N TYR A 150 -0.82 -2.82 8.71
CA TYR A 150 -1.95 -2.06 9.27
C TYR A 150 -3.26 -2.84 9.21
N LEU A 151 -3.49 -3.63 8.15
CA LEU A 151 -4.69 -4.45 8.02
C LEU A 151 -4.75 -5.56 9.10
N MET A 152 -3.65 -6.27 9.35
CA MET A 152 -3.65 -7.37 10.32
C MET A 152 -3.90 -6.90 11.76
N LEU A 153 -3.51 -5.66 12.10
CA LEU A 153 -3.73 -5.05 13.41
C LEU A 153 -5.06 -4.30 13.52
N SER A 154 -5.69 -3.99 12.38
CA SER A 154 -6.99 -3.36 12.34
C SER A 154 -8.08 -4.28 12.89
N PRO A 155 -9.15 -3.74 13.49
CA PRO A 155 -10.24 -4.55 14.04
C PRO A 155 -11.10 -5.17 12.93
N LEU A 156 -10.63 -6.29 12.39
CA LEU A 156 -11.36 -7.20 11.51
C LEU A 156 -12.25 -8.16 12.32
N PRO A 157 -13.36 -8.68 11.75
CA PRO A 157 -13.86 -8.47 10.38
C PRO A 157 -14.65 -7.16 10.17
N ASP A 158 -14.68 -6.65 8.93
CA ASP A 158 -15.52 -5.51 8.51
C ASP A 158 -16.92 -5.92 8.00
N ARG A 159 -17.84 -4.96 7.84
CA ARG A 159 -19.24 -5.17 7.41
C ARG A 159 -19.44 -5.92 6.11
N TYR A 160 -18.49 -5.86 5.17
CA TYR A 160 -18.61 -6.50 3.86
C TYR A 160 -17.84 -7.83 3.82
N SER A 161 -17.37 -8.34 4.95
CA SER A 161 -16.77 -9.65 5.02
C SER A 161 -17.83 -10.75 5.18
N PHE A 162 -17.55 -11.91 4.61
CA PHE A 162 -18.39 -13.09 4.81
C PHE A 162 -18.42 -13.54 6.27
N ASP A 163 -17.29 -13.49 6.97
CA ASP A 163 -17.19 -13.80 8.41
C ASP A 163 -18.23 -13.02 9.23
N GLN A 164 -18.38 -11.73 8.91
CA GLN A 164 -19.28 -10.83 9.60
C GLN A 164 -20.74 -11.07 9.21
N TRP A 165 -21.00 -11.46 7.97
CA TRP A 165 -22.34 -11.86 7.51
C TRP A 165 -22.85 -13.11 8.25
N VAL A 166 -21.96 -14.07 8.52
CA VAL A 166 -22.28 -15.31 9.25
C VAL A 166 -22.43 -15.07 10.75
N VAL A 167 -21.44 -14.43 11.40
CA VAL A 167 -21.40 -14.30 12.87
C VAL A 167 -22.22 -13.09 13.38
N LYS A 168 -22.57 -12.14 12.50
CA LYS A 168 -23.38 -10.93 12.79
C LYS A 168 -22.87 -10.14 14.01
N THR A 169 -21.56 -10.03 14.20
CA THR A 169 -21.00 -9.33 15.38
C THR A 169 -21.19 -7.82 15.26
N LYS A 170 -21.39 -7.08 16.36
CA LYS A 170 -21.34 -5.61 16.29
C LYS A 170 -19.88 -5.14 16.32
N PRO A 171 -19.52 -4.02 15.65
CA PRO A 171 -18.17 -3.46 15.77
C PRO A 171 -17.88 -3.15 17.25
N LYS A 172 -16.95 -3.90 17.86
CA LYS A 172 -16.71 -3.82 19.31
C LYS A 172 -16.02 -2.51 19.73
N HIS A 173 -15.20 -1.92 18.86
CA HIS A 173 -14.37 -0.74 19.21
C HIS A 173 -14.28 0.31 18.09
N PRO A 174 -15.26 1.24 17.98
CA PRO A 174 -15.27 2.31 16.97
C PRO A 174 -14.08 3.28 17.04
N GLN A 175 -13.51 3.47 18.22
CA GLN A 175 -12.32 4.31 18.44
C GLN A 175 -11.05 3.69 17.87
N LEU A 176 -10.92 2.36 17.95
CA LEU A 176 -9.78 1.63 17.41
C LEU A 176 -9.81 1.63 15.87
N LEU A 177 -11.01 1.59 15.27
CA LEU A 177 -11.19 1.82 13.84
C LEU A 177 -10.69 3.21 13.45
N GLY A 178 -11.03 4.24 14.21
CA GLY A 178 -10.54 5.60 13.99
C GLY A 178 -9.03 5.72 14.08
N PHE A 179 -8.42 5.04 15.06
CA PHE A 179 -6.98 5.03 15.27
C PHE A 179 -6.22 4.44 14.08
N TRP A 180 -6.56 3.24 13.63
CA TRP A 180 -5.86 2.62 12.50
C TRP A 180 -6.06 3.39 11.20
N ARG A 181 -7.25 3.97 11.00
CA ARG A 181 -7.47 4.91 9.90
C ARG A 181 -6.58 6.15 10.02
N ARG A 182 -6.41 6.69 11.23
CA ARG A 182 -5.56 7.86 11.51
C ARG A 182 -4.10 7.56 11.22
N VAL A 183 -3.62 6.39 11.63
CA VAL A 183 -2.25 5.91 11.34
C VAL A 183 -2.04 5.90 9.83
N LEU A 184 -2.95 5.31 9.05
CA LEU A 184 -2.86 5.30 7.59
C LEU A 184 -2.88 6.71 6.98
N GLN A 185 -3.76 7.60 7.46
CA GLN A 185 -3.85 8.98 6.98
C GLN A 185 -2.56 9.76 7.24
N VAL A 186 -2.00 9.65 8.44
CA VAL A 186 -0.76 10.32 8.83
C VAL A 186 0.43 9.72 8.07
N HIS A 187 0.51 8.39 7.95
CA HIS A 187 1.53 7.70 7.16
C HIS A 187 1.57 8.24 5.72
N LEU A 188 0.43 8.31 5.04
CA LEU A 188 0.36 8.88 3.68
C LEU A 188 0.78 10.34 3.64
N CYS A 189 0.41 11.14 4.64
CA CYS A 189 0.88 12.53 4.72
C CYS A 189 2.41 12.61 4.78
N PHE A 190 3.06 11.78 5.59
CA PHE A 190 4.53 11.74 5.65
C PHE A 190 5.15 11.31 4.33
N VAL A 191 4.65 10.22 3.74
CA VAL A 191 5.16 9.68 2.47
C VAL A 191 5.11 10.73 1.36
N TYR A 192 3.95 11.37 1.17
CA TYR A 192 3.81 12.40 0.15
C TYR A 192 4.62 13.65 0.47
N PHE A 193 4.62 14.11 1.72
CA PHE A 193 5.35 15.31 2.08
C PHE A 193 6.86 15.17 1.87
N ILE A 194 7.45 14.08 2.38
CA ILE A 194 8.88 13.83 2.26
C ILE A 194 9.25 13.54 0.80
N GLY A 195 8.44 12.74 0.11
CA GLY A 195 8.62 12.48 -1.32
C GLY A 195 8.56 13.76 -2.17
N GLY A 196 7.59 14.64 -1.89
CA GLY A 196 7.41 15.91 -2.58
C GLY A 196 8.52 16.90 -2.26
N LEU A 197 8.93 16.99 -0.99
CA LEU A 197 10.03 17.85 -0.56
C LEU A 197 11.35 17.43 -1.22
N ALA A 198 11.64 16.12 -1.27
CA ALA A 198 12.80 15.60 -1.99
C ALA A 198 12.77 15.95 -3.48
N LYS A 199 11.59 15.93 -4.13
CA LYS A 199 11.43 16.38 -5.52
C LYS A 199 11.64 17.88 -5.68
N CYS A 200 11.10 18.70 -4.77
CA CYS A 200 11.28 20.15 -4.79
C CYS A 200 12.75 20.57 -4.62
N LEU A 201 13.49 19.87 -3.76
CA LEU A 201 14.93 20.12 -3.53
C LEU A 201 15.80 19.49 -4.63
N GLY A 202 15.28 18.49 -5.34
CA GLY A 202 15.98 17.79 -6.40
C GLY A 202 16.07 18.60 -7.70
N ASN A 203 17.28 18.66 -8.26
CA ASN A 203 17.51 19.27 -9.58
C ASN A 203 16.70 18.54 -10.66
N GLY A 204 16.01 19.29 -11.53
CA GLY A 204 15.34 18.74 -12.72
C GLY A 204 13.82 18.55 -12.60
N TRP A 205 13.21 18.74 -11.44
CA TRP A 205 11.74 18.71 -11.31
C TRP A 205 11.08 20.00 -11.79
N TRP A 206 11.68 21.14 -11.43
CA TRP A 206 11.21 22.48 -11.82
C TRP A 206 11.22 22.74 -13.33
N ASN A 207 12.16 22.11 -14.06
CA ASN A 207 12.28 22.25 -15.52
C ASN A 207 11.78 21.02 -16.30
N GLY A 208 11.12 20.07 -15.63
CA GLY A 208 10.54 18.88 -16.26
C GLY A 208 11.55 17.81 -16.69
N ALA A 209 12.86 18.03 -16.53
CA ALA A 209 13.88 17.08 -16.99
C ALA A 209 13.81 15.73 -16.27
N ASN A 210 13.45 15.69 -14.98
CA ASN A 210 13.29 14.43 -14.26
C ASN A 210 12.02 13.69 -14.68
N LEU A 211 10.94 14.39 -14.98
CA LEU A 211 9.74 13.77 -15.53
C LEU A 211 10.03 13.15 -16.90
N TRP A 212 10.78 13.86 -17.76
CA TRP A 212 11.29 13.32 -19.03
C TRP A 212 12.14 12.06 -18.81
N ARG A 213 13.15 12.13 -17.94
CA ARG A 213 14.05 11.01 -17.65
C ARG A 213 13.31 9.77 -17.14
N SER A 214 12.32 9.96 -16.28
CA SER A 214 11.49 8.87 -15.76
C SER A 214 10.66 8.17 -16.85
N LEU A 215 10.25 8.90 -17.89
CA LEU A 215 9.41 8.38 -18.98
C LEU A 215 10.19 7.77 -20.15
N ILE A 216 11.50 8.04 -20.27
CA ILE A 216 12.33 7.52 -21.37
C ILE A 216 13.29 6.41 -20.94
N ARG A 217 13.45 6.17 -19.63
CA ARG A 217 14.38 5.16 -19.11
C ARG A 217 13.74 3.76 -19.13
N PRO A 218 14.29 2.79 -19.89
CA PRO A 218 13.83 1.40 -19.80
C PRO A 218 13.99 0.86 -18.37
N PRO A 219 13.08 0.00 -17.88
CA PRO A 219 11.92 -0.57 -18.57
C PRO A 219 10.66 0.31 -18.55
N PHE A 220 10.74 1.55 -18.05
CA PHE A 220 9.58 2.43 -17.82
C PHE A 220 9.15 3.25 -19.05
N SER A 221 9.81 3.08 -20.18
CA SER A 221 9.55 3.79 -21.43
C SER A 221 8.41 3.18 -22.22
N LEU A 222 7.18 3.26 -21.70
CA LEU A 222 5.99 2.77 -22.42
C LEU A 222 5.46 3.77 -23.46
N VAL A 223 5.74 5.06 -23.26
CA VAL A 223 5.34 6.12 -24.18
C VAL A 223 6.44 6.36 -25.20
N ALA A 224 6.05 6.41 -26.48
CA ALA A 224 6.98 6.68 -27.55
C ALA A 224 7.63 8.07 -27.38
N PRO A 225 8.97 8.19 -27.50
CA PRO A 225 9.67 9.45 -27.27
C PRO A 225 9.18 10.62 -28.13
N ASP A 226 8.70 10.36 -29.35
CA ASP A 226 8.17 11.37 -30.26
C ASP A 226 6.93 12.08 -29.69
N ILE A 227 6.06 11.36 -28.97
CA ILE A 227 4.91 11.93 -28.26
C ILE A 227 5.42 12.86 -27.16
N LEU A 228 6.41 12.41 -26.37
CA LEU A 228 6.97 13.22 -25.30
C LEU A 228 7.62 14.50 -25.83
N VAL A 229 8.30 14.45 -26.98
CA VAL A 229 8.90 15.64 -27.62
C VAL A 229 7.82 16.65 -28.03
N ARG A 230 6.69 16.19 -28.58
CA ARG A 230 5.55 17.07 -28.94
C ARG A 230 4.99 17.78 -27.70
N PHE A 231 4.97 17.12 -26.55
CA PHE A 231 4.46 17.66 -25.29
C PHE A 231 5.54 18.22 -24.36
N LYS A 232 6.75 18.52 -24.85
CA LYS A 232 7.89 18.96 -24.01
C LYS A 232 7.60 20.14 -23.08
N TYR A 233 6.74 21.07 -23.49
CA TYR A 233 6.35 22.23 -22.68
C TYR A 233 5.38 21.90 -21.54
N ALA A 234 4.70 20.75 -21.60
CA ALA A 234 3.84 20.28 -20.51
C ALA A 234 4.66 19.66 -19.37
N LEU A 235 5.86 19.14 -19.63
CA LEU A 235 6.66 18.42 -18.64
C LEU A 235 7.09 19.27 -17.43
N PRO A 236 7.53 20.53 -17.58
CA PRO A 236 7.80 21.40 -16.43
C PRO A 236 6.53 21.66 -15.61
N VAL A 237 5.41 21.95 -16.28
CA VAL A 237 4.12 22.22 -15.62
C VAL A 237 3.65 21.01 -14.82
N LEU A 238 3.73 19.82 -15.40
CA LEU A 238 3.40 18.56 -14.71
C LEU A 238 4.36 18.27 -13.55
N GLY A 239 5.66 18.48 -13.74
CA GLY A 239 6.66 18.31 -12.68
C GLY A 239 6.39 19.21 -11.46
N ILE A 240 6.17 20.51 -11.70
CA ILE A 240 5.81 21.46 -10.64
C ILE A 240 4.47 21.10 -10.01
N SER A 241 3.48 20.67 -10.80
CA SER A 241 2.17 20.25 -10.30
C SER A 241 2.27 19.04 -9.36
N ILE A 242 3.10 18.04 -9.69
CA ILE A 242 3.38 16.89 -8.82
C ILE A 242 4.02 17.33 -7.51
N CYS A 243 5.04 18.20 -7.58
CA CYS A 243 5.70 18.76 -6.40
C CYS A 243 4.70 19.47 -5.47
N LEU A 244 3.86 20.35 -6.03
CA LEU A 244 2.83 21.06 -5.27
C LEU A 244 1.78 20.11 -4.67
N LEU A 245 1.37 19.10 -5.45
CA LEU A 245 0.39 18.10 -5.04
C LEU A 245 0.88 17.28 -3.85
N GLU A 246 2.12 16.81 -3.90
CA GLU A 246 2.74 15.98 -2.86
C GLU A 246 3.07 16.79 -1.59
N VAL A 247 3.71 17.97 -1.72
CA VAL A 247 4.03 18.84 -0.57
C VAL A 247 2.78 19.41 0.08
N GLY A 248 1.76 19.76 -0.72
CA GLY A 248 0.49 20.26 -0.23
C GLY A 248 -0.42 19.19 0.37
N TYR A 249 -0.11 17.89 0.15
CA TYR A 249 -0.96 16.78 0.58
C TYR A 249 -1.33 16.82 2.08
N PRO A 250 -0.39 16.98 3.04
CA PRO A 250 -0.70 17.00 4.47
C PRO A 250 -1.60 18.14 4.93
N VAL A 251 -1.82 19.17 4.11
CA VAL A 251 -2.66 20.32 4.45
C VAL A 251 -4.00 20.21 3.72
N PHE A 252 -3.96 20.09 2.39
CA PHE A 252 -5.15 20.19 1.56
C PHE A 252 -6.04 18.94 1.60
N ILE A 253 -5.51 17.76 1.96
CA ILE A 253 -6.33 16.55 2.09
C ILE A 253 -7.24 16.61 3.33
N TRP A 254 -6.83 17.34 4.39
CA TRP A 254 -7.62 17.44 5.62
C TRP A 254 -8.74 18.47 5.51
N ILE A 255 -8.56 19.53 4.71
CA ILE A 255 -9.56 20.57 4.48
C ILE A 255 -10.72 19.99 3.66
N LYS A 256 -11.94 20.02 4.22
CA LYS A 256 -13.14 19.40 3.60
C LYS A 256 -13.46 19.89 2.18
N LYS A 257 -13.16 21.16 1.88
CA LYS A 257 -13.43 21.78 0.56
C LYS A 257 -12.47 21.26 -0.52
N THR A 258 -11.17 21.15 -0.20
CA THR A 258 -10.13 20.75 -1.15
C THR A 258 -9.90 19.24 -1.21
N ARG A 259 -10.28 18.50 -0.15
CA ARG A 259 -10.04 17.05 -0.03
C ARG A 259 -10.38 16.24 -1.27
N ARG A 260 -11.57 16.45 -1.84
CA ARG A 260 -12.00 15.66 -3.01
C ARG A 260 -11.15 15.94 -4.23
N ILE A 261 -10.83 17.21 -4.46
CA ILE A 261 -9.98 17.64 -5.58
C ILE A 261 -8.58 17.03 -5.39
N TRP A 262 -7.99 17.18 -4.20
CA TRP A 262 -6.66 16.65 -3.91
C TRP A 262 -6.60 15.12 -4.02
N LEU A 263 -7.64 14.42 -3.55
CA LEU A 263 -7.75 12.98 -3.70
C LEU A 263 -7.87 12.58 -5.17
N VAL A 264 -8.68 13.25 -5.97
CA VAL A 264 -8.77 12.94 -7.41
C VAL A 264 -7.44 13.19 -8.10
N CYS A 265 -6.77 14.30 -7.81
CA CYS A 265 -5.46 14.61 -8.39
C CYS A 265 -4.40 13.56 -8.02
N ILE A 266 -4.34 13.11 -6.76
CA ILE A 266 -3.35 12.11 -6.34
C ILE A 266 -3.64 10.74 -6.97
N LEU A 267 -4.91 10.36 -7.06
CA LEU A 267 -5.31 9.10 -7.70
C LEU A 267 -5.02 9.14 -9.21
N ALA A 268 -5.29 10.27 -9.87
CA ALA A 268 -4.96 10.48 -11.28
C ALA A 268 -3.46 10.44 -11.52
N MET A 269 -2.66 11.04 -10.63
CA MET A 269 -1.20 10.97 -10.70
C MET A 269 -0.71 9.52 -10.61
N HIS A 270 -1.20 8.73 -9.64
CA HIS A 270 -0.81 7.32 -9.54
C HIS A 270 -1.29 6.48 -10.70
N ALA A 271 -2.50 6.73 -11.22
CA ALA A 271 -2.97 6.10 -12.44
C ALA A 271 -2.05 6.42 -13.62
N ALA A 272 -1.59 7.68 -13.76
CA ALA A 272 -0.64 8.07 -14.79
C ALA A 272 0.72 7.38 -14.60
N ILE A 273 1.23 7.24 -13.37
CA ILE A 273 2.46 6.47 -13.09
C ILE A 273 2.29 5.01 -13.53
N GLY A 274 1.17 4.37 -13.19
CA GLY A 274 0.89 3.00 -13.61
C GLY A 274 0.81 2.84 -15.13
N LEU A 275 0.08 3.72 -15.81
CA LEU A 275 -0.18 3.62 -17.24
C LEU A 275 1.00 4.07 -18.12
N LEU A 276 1.72 5.11 -17.70
CA LEU A 276 2.81 5.69 -18.50
C LEU A 276 4.17 5.07 -18.21
N MET A 277 4.38 4.56 -16.99
CA MET A 277 5.66 3.96 -16.57
C MET A 277 5.58 2.44 -16.36
N GLY A 278 4.40 1.82 -16.44
CA GLY A 278 4.23 0.38 -16.22
C GLY A 278 4.33 -0.05 -14.74
N LEU A 279 4.31 0.90 -13.82
CA LEU A 279 4.41 0.66 -12.38
C LEU A 279 3.04 0.30 -11.78
N TYR A 280 2.41 -0.76 -12.30
CA TYR A 280 1.02 -1.12 -11.99
C TYR A 280 0.78 -1.44 -10.52
N LEU A 281 1.65 -2.25 -9.91
CA LEU A 281 1.52 -2.64 -8.50
C LEU A 281 1.70 -1.45 -7.56
N PHE A 282 2.63 -0.55 -7.87
CA PHE A 282 2.84 0.70 -7.12
C PHE A 282 1.63 1.62 -7.24
N ALA A 283 1.12 1.83 -8.45
CA ALA A 283 -0.07 2.66 -8.67
C ALA A 283 -1.28 2.11 -7.90
N LEU A 284 -1.52 0.79 -7.98
CA LEU A 284 -2.66 0.15 -7.34
C LEU A 284 -2.60 0.25 -5.80
N ILE A 285 -1.45 -0.04 -5.17
CA ILE A 285 -1.33 0.06 -3.70
C ILE A 285 -1.54 1.50 -3.22
N MET A 286 -0.97 2.48 -3.92
CA MET A 286 -1.13 3.89 -3.58
C MET A 286 -2.58 4.34 -3.74
N ILE A 287 -3.28 3.91 -4.79
CA ILE A 287 -4.70 4.17 -4.99
C ILE A 287 -5.53 3.58 -3.85
N VAL A 288 -5.31 2.30 -3.52
CA VAL A 288 -6.04 1.59 -2.44
C VAL A 288 -5.86 2.29 -1.10
N MET A 289 -4.62 2.61 -0.71
CA MET A 289 -4.33 3.29 0.56
C MET A 289 -5.00 4.66 0.62
N ASN A 290 -4.99 5.43 -0.46
CA ASN A 290 -5.61 6.76 -0.51
C ASN A 290 -7.14 6.70 -0.44
N LEU A 291 -7.75 5.76 -1.14
CA LEU A 291 -9.20 5.52 -1.08
C LEU A 291 -9.64 5.07 0.32
N ALA A 292 -8.90 4.16 0.95
CA ALA A 292 -9.16 3.74 2.31
C ALA A 292 -9.02 4.92 3.30
N ALA A 293 -7.91 5.67 3.23
CA ALA A 293 -7.64 6.77 4.14
C ALA A 293 -8.67 7.91 4.03
N PHE A 294 -8.96 8.39 2.82
CA PHE A 294 -9.71 9.64 2.62
C PHE A 294 -10.99 9.52 1.78
N GLY A 295 -11.16 8.45 1.01
CA GLY A 295 -12.28 8.26 0.07
C GLY A 295 -13.62 7.88 0.72
N THR A 296 -13.60 7.28 1.90
CA THR A 296 -14.80 6.70 2.54
C THR A 296 -15.61 7.65 3.43
N ASN A 297 -15.26 8.94 3.43
CA ASN A 297 -15.95 9.95 4.23
C ASN A 297 -17.38 10.19 3.71
N GLY A 298 -18.34 9.47 4.29
CA GLY A 298 -19.75 9.78 4.16
C GLY A 298 -20.03 11.18 4.70
N ARG A 299 -20.85 11.96 4.00
CA ARG A 299 -21.52 13.13 4.59
C ARG A 299 -22.06 12.67 5.94
N ASN A 300 -21.59 13.27 7.05
CA ASN A 300 -22.30 13.20 8.31
C ASN A 300 -23.69 13.78 8.05
N ARG A 301 -24.67 12.93 7.71
CA ARG A 301 -26.06 13.29 7.90
C ARG A 301 -26.17 13.45 9.41
N LYS A 302 -26.22 14.69 9.88
CA LYS A 302 -26.70 14.98 11.23
C LYS A 302 -27.98 14.16 11.42
N PRO A 303 -28.15 13.42 12.52
CA PRO A 303 -29.45 12.82 12.80
C PRO A 303 -30.48 13.95 12.71
N ARG A 304 -31.49 13.80 11.83
CA ARG A 304 -32.67 14.65 11.90
C ARG A 304 -33.21 14.42 13.30
N LEU A 305 -33.15 15.43 14.15
CA LEU A 305 -33.97 15.49 15.34
C LEU A 305 -35.40 15.25 14.85
N ALA A 306 -35.95 14.08 15.14
CA ALA A 306 -37.37 13.85 15.02
C ALA A 306 -37.99 14.79 16.05
N ILE A 307 -38.48 15.94 15.58
CA ILE A 307 -39.39 16.77 16.34
C ILE A 307 -40.68 15.94 16.38
N SER A 308 -40.88 15.25 17.49
CA SER A 308 -42.20 14.77 17.89
C SER A 308 -43.03 16.01 18.23
N ALA A 309 -43.99 16.33 17.38
CA ALA A 309 -45.15 17.14 17.70
C ALA A 309 -46.38 16.27 17.45
#